data_AF-A0A2V8E903-F1
#
_entry.id   AF-A0A2V8E903-F1
#
_cell.length_a   1.000
_cell.length_b   1.000
_cell.length_c   1.000
_cell.angle_alpha   90.00
_cell.angle_beta   90.00
_cell.angle_gamma   90.00
#
_symmetry.space_group_name_H-M   'P 1'
#
loop_
_entity.id
_entity.type
_entity.pdbx_description
1 polymer ?
#
loop_
_entity_poly.entity_id
_entity_poly.type
_entity_poly.pdbx_seq_one_letter_code
_entity_poly.pdbx_strand_id
1 'polypeptide(L)' 'MTVVFRYRADVLEHLLRHGVRPMPHTTPEIVRGFVRDLYKYEIRRLRERYVRGDFPKGEYS' A
#
# COMPACT_ATOMS: atom_id res chain seq x y z
N MET A 1 4.75 22.80 20.17
CA MET A 1 5.50 22.82 18.90
C MET A 1 4.91 21.78 17.98
N THR A 2 4.35 22.16 16.83
CA THR A 2 3.80 21.21 15.85
C THR A 2 4.95 20.64 15.02
N VAL A 3 5.16 19.32 15.07
CA VAL A 3 6.19 18.65 14.26
C VAL A 3 5.69 18.56 12.82
N VAL A 4 6.53 18.96 11.87
CA VAL A 4 6.22 18.91 10.43
C VAL A 4 7.10 17.86 9.76
N PHE A 5 6.47 16.92 9.07
CA PHE A 5 7.11 15.87 8.29
C PHE A 5 7.17 16.28 6.82
N ARG A 6 8.35 16.11 6.22
CA ARG A 6 8.54 16.23 4.77
C ARG A 6 8.61 14.85 4.16
N TYR A 7 7.62 14.53 3.33
CA TYR A 7 7.63 13.33 2.51
C TYR A 7 8.38 13.61 1.21
N ARG A 8 9.10 12.59 0.71
CA ARG A 8 9.72 12.69 -0.62
C ARG A 8 8.63 12.71 -1.70
N ALA A 9 8.89 13.41 -2.80
CA ALA A 9 7.91 13.59 -3.87
C ALA A 9 7.50 12.24 -4.49
N ASP A 10 8.46 11.36 -4.77
CA ASP A 10 8.22 10.02 -5.31
C ASP A 10 7.31 9.19 -4.39
N VAL A 11 7.56 9.24 -3.07
CA VAL A 11 6.73 8.54 -2.07
C VAL A 11 5.31 9.09 -2.08
N LEU A 12 5.12 10.41 -2.17
CA LEU A 12 3.80 11.02 -2.26
C LEU A 12 3.05 10.59 -3.53
N GLU A 13 3.72 10.53 -4.67
CA GLU A 13 3.13 10.07 -5.92
C GLU A 13 2.64 8.62 -5.80
N HIS A 14 3.45 7.73 -5.22
CA HIS A 14 3.05 6.35 -4.99
C HIS A 14 1.87 6.23 -4.02
N LEU A 15 1.88 6.99 -2.92
CA LEU A 15 0.77 7.03 -1.97
C LEU A 15 -0.53 7.52 -2.62
N LEU A 16 -0.45 8.56 -3.46
CA LEU A 16 -1.60 9.10 -4.17
C LEU A 16 -2.21 8.09 -5.15
N ARG A 17 -1.40 7.26 -5.83
CA ARG A 17 -1.90 6.16 -6.68
C ARG A 17 -2.73 5.15 -5.90
N HIS A 18 -2.49 5.02 -4.60
CA HIS A 18 -3.26 4.17 -3.69
C HIS A 18 -4.36 4.95 -2.94
N GLY A 19 -4.64 6.19 -3.33
CA GLY A 19 -5.68 7.03 -2.71
C GLY A 19 -5.27 7.69 -1.39
N VAL A 20 -3.98 7.67 -1.03
CA VAL A 20 -3.47 8.22 0.22
C VAL A 20 -2.79 9.55 -0.03
N ARG A 21 -3.19 10.57 0.73
CA ARG A 21 -2.54 11.89 0.70
C ARG A 21 -2.17 12.32 2.12
N PRO A 22 -0.96 11.99 2.61
CA PRO A 22 -0.55 12.43 3.94
C PRO A 22 -0.36 13.94 3.98
N MET A 23 -0.74 14.54 5.11
CA MET A 23 -0.53 15.96 5.36
C MET A 23 0.83 16.16 6.06
N PRO A 24 1.37 17.39 6.09
CA PRO A 24 2.66 17.66 6.73
C PRO A 24 2.71 17.35 8.23
N HIS A 25 1.57 17.16 8.89
CA HIS A 25 1.48 16.75 10.30
C HIS A 25 1.09 15.27 10.48
N THR A 26 0.86 14.55 9.38
CA THR A 26 0.70 13.09 9.42
C THR A 26 2.07 12.49 9.70
N THR A 27 2.14 11.59 10.69
CA THR A 27 3.40 10.91 10.99
C THR A 27 3.67 9.81 9.95
N PRO A 28 4.93 9.56 9.58
CA PRO A 28 5.30 8.45 8.70
C PRO A 28 4.82 7.08 9.21
N GLU A 29 4.69 6.91 10.53
CA GLU A 29 4.21 5.66 11.15
C GLU A 29 2.76 5.34 10.79
N ILE A 30 1.88 6.36 10.78
CA ILE A 30 0.48 6.20 10.37
C ILE A 30 0.42 5.76 8.90
N VAL A 31 1.18 6.43 8.03
CA VAL A 31 1.25 6.11 6.60
C VAL A 31 1.77 4.69 6.39
N ARG A 32 2.82 4.29 7.13
CA ARG A 32 3.38 2.94 7.07
C ARG A 32 2.38 1.87 7.51
N GLY A 33 1.58 2.15 8.55
CA GLY A 33 0.47 1.30 8.98
C GLY A 33 -0.54 1.06 7.85
N PHE A 34 -0.99 2.14 7.21
CA PHE A 34 -1.89 2.05 6.06
C PHE A 34 -1.32 1.19 4.92
N VAL A 35 -0.07 1.45 4.50
CA VAL A 35 0.58 0.71 3.41
C VAL A 35 0.68 -0.78 3.76
N ARG A 36 0.99 -1.11 5.01
CA ARG A 36 1.03 -2.50 5.50
C ARG A 36 -0.33 -3.18 5.37
N ASP A 37 -1.41 -2.49 5.70
CA ASP A 37 -2.75 -3.09 5.63
C ASP A 37 -3.25 -3.21 4.18
N LEU A 38 -2.92 -2.25 3.33
CA LEU A 38 -3.14 -2.36 1.88
C LEU A 38 -2.44 -3.60 1.31
N TYR A 39 -1.18 -3.82 1.67
CA TYR A 39 -0.42 -5.00 1.23
C TYR A 39 -1.09 -6.32 1.66
N LYS A 40 -1.55 -6.41 2.93
CA LYS A 40 -2.28 -7.59 3.41
C LYS A 40 -3.59 -7.82 2.65
N TYR A 41 -4.31 -6.74 2.33
CA TYR A 41 -5.54 -6.82 1.56
C TYR A 41 -5.27 -7.39 0.15
N GLU A 42 -4.27 -6.85 -0.55
CA GLU A 42 -3.90 -7.32 -1.88
C GLU A 42 -3.47 -8.80 -1.88
N ILE A 43 -2.69 -9.25 -0.89
CA ILE A 43 -2.34 -10.67 -0.73
C ILE A 43 -3.59 -11.54 -0.56
N ARG A 44 -4.53 -11.13 0.31
CA ARG A 44 -5.77 -11.89 0.52
C ARG A 44 -6.56 -12.00 -0.77
N ARG A 45 -6.70 -10.89 -1.49
CA ARG A 45 -7.38 -10.83 -2.79
C ARG A 45 -6.71 -11.73 -3.83
N LEU A 46 -5.37 -11.72 -3.89
CA LEU A 46 -4.60 -12.62 -4.76
C LEU A 46 -4.83 -14.09 -4.40
N ARG A 47 -4.82 -14.43 -3.10
CA ARG A 47 -5.09 -15.79 -2.62
C ARG A 47 -6.50 -16.24 -2.99
N GLU A 48 -7.50 -15.38 -2.84
CA GLU A 48 -8.89 -15.68 -3.21
C GLU A 48 -9.02 -15.98 -4.71
N ARG A 49 -8.39 -15.15 -5.55
CA ARG A 49 -8.36 -15.37 -7.01
C ARG A 49 -7.63 -16.66 -7.39
N TYR A 50 -6.53 -16.98 -6.71
CA TYR A 50 -5.81 -18.25 -6.90
C TYR A 50 -6.68 -19.47 -6.54
N VAL A 51 -7.41 -19.41 -5.40
CA VAL A 51 -8.33 -20.48 -4.97
C VAL A 51 -9.49 -20.64 -5.94
N ARG A 52 -9.98 -19.54 -6.53
CA ARG A 52 -11.03 -19.57 -7.56
C ARG A 52 -10.57 -20.08 -8.92
N GLY A 53 -9.26 -20.29 -9.12
CA GLY A 53 -8.71 -20.73 -10.40
C GLY A 53 -8.71 -19.64 -11.46
N ASP A 54 -8.81 -18.36 -11.09
CA ASP A 54 -8.83 -17.21 -12.01
C ASP A 54 -7.49 -17.00 -12.75
N PHE A 55 -6.47 -17.78 -12.41
CA PHE A 55 -5.19 -17.82 -13.10
C PHE A 55 -4.98 -19.23 -13.64
N PRO A 56 -4.58 -19.39 -14.92
CA PRO A 56 -3.95 -20.64 -15.30
C PRO A 56 -2.76 -20.80 -14.35
N LYS A 57 -2.61 -21.99 -13.74
CA LYS A 57 -1.37 -22.36 -13.05
C LYS A 57 -0.29 -22.41 -14.12
N GLY A 58 0.23 -21.25 -14.53
CA GLY A 58 1.50 -21.16 -15.23
C GLY A 58 2.51 -21.77 -14.28
N GLU A 59 3.17 -22.83 -14.74
CA GLU A 59 4.26 -23.47 -14.04
C GLU A 59 5.18 -22.38 -13.47
N TYR A 60 5.29 -22.33 -12.15
CA TYR A 60 6.41 -21.66 -11.52
C TYR A 60 7.66 -22.42 -12.00
N SER A 61 8.31 -21.91 -13.05
CA SER A 61 9.67 -22.29 -13.43
C SER A 61 10.67 -21.46 -12.63
#